data_AF-A0A3Q0CJH6-F1
#
_entry.id   AF-A0A3Q0CJH6-F1
#
_cell.length_a   1.000
_cell.length_b   1.000
_cell.length_c   1.000
_cell.angle_alpha   90.00
_cell.angle_beta   90.00
_cell.angle_gamma   90.00
#
_symmetry.space_group_name_H-M   'P 1'
#
loop_
_entity.id
_entity.type
_entity.pdbx_description
1 polymer ?
#
loop_
_entity_poly.entity_id
_entity_poly.type
_entity_poly.pdbx_seq_one_letter_code
_entity_poly.pdbx_strand_id
1 'polypeptide(L)'
;MSIESSRLMQRPSSCSRPRSKAESKQAGQSVFRRGLLNRLQQEYQAREQLRARSLQSWVCYVTFICNIFDYLRVNNMPMMALVNPVYDCLFQLAQPESLSREEEVDCLVLELHRVGEQLEKMNGQRMDELFVLIRDGFLLPLGLSSLGRLLLLEMIEFRAAGWKTTPAAHKYYYSEVSD
;
A
#
# COMPACT_ATOMS: atom_id res chain seq x y z
N MET A 1 80.46 0.35 -34.77
CA MET A 1 79.90 0.71 -33.45
C MET A 1 78.41 0.87 -33.64
N SER A 2 77.65 -0.23 -33.61
CA SER A 2 76.95 -0.78 -32.42
C SER A 2 75.82 0.16 -31.95
N ILE A 3 74.55 -0.13 -32.29
CA ILE A 3 73.54 -0.83 -31.45
C ILE A 3 73.09 0.12 -30.30
N GLU A 4 71.84 0.56 -30.09
CA GLU A 4 70.54 -0.10 -29.93
C GLU A 4 69.46 1.02 -29.87
N SER A 5 68.39 1.01 -30.66
CA SER A 5 67.06 0.47 -30.32
C SER A 5 66.54 0.86 -28.92
N SER A 6 65.52 1.73 -28.86
CA SER A 6 64.40 1.56 -27.91
C SER A 6 63.16 2.33 -28.34
N ARG A 7 62.11 1.54 -28.53
CA ARG A 7 60.79 1.89 -29.05
C ARG A 7 60.03 2.77 -28.06
N LEU A 8 59.39 3.82 -28.59
CA LEU A 8 58.23 4.46 -27.94
C LEU A 8 57.09 3.42 -27.88
N MET A 9 56.97 2.72 -26.76
CA MET A 9 55.79 1.92 -26.44
C MET A 9 54.68 2.86 -25.96
N GLN A 10 53.69 3.07 -26.84
CA GLN A 10 52.36 3.53 -26.45
C GLN A 10 51.57 2.39 -25.79
N ARG A 11 50.70 2.80 -24.86
CA ARG A 11 49.52 2.14 -24.25
C ARG A 11 49.71 1.55 -22.86
N PRO A 12 48.61 1.38 -22.10
CA PRO A 12 47.52 2.31 -21.81
C PRO A 12 47.32 2.36 -20.27
N SER A 13 46.19 2.87 -19.79
CA SER A 13 45.54 2.60 -18.47
C SER A 13 45.24 3.88 -17.71
N SER A 14 44.21 4.61 -18.16
CA SER A 14 43.42 5.41 -17.23
C SER A 14 42.85 4.44 -16.20
N CYS A 15 43.46 4.42 -15.02
CA CYS A 15 43.02 3.67 -13.86
C CYS A 15 41.56 4.04 -13.57
N SER A 16 40.64 3.14 -13.91
CA SER A 16 39.24 3.23 -13.52
C SER A 16 39.21 3.25 -12.00
N ARG A 17 38.96 4.43 -11.41
CA ARG A 17 38.74 4.55 -9.96
C ARG A 17 37.70 3.48 -9.58
N PRO A 18 37.98 2.58 -8.63
CA PRO A 18 36.97 1.65 -8.16
C PRO A 18 35.86 2.50 -7.54
N ARG A 19 34.69 2.52 -8.21
CA ARG A 19 33.47 3.12 -7.64
C ARG A 19 33.28 2.53 -6.27
N SER A 20 33.15 3.38 -5.26
CA SER A 20 33.07 2.93 -3.88
C SER A 20 31.89 1.97 -3.73
N LYS A 21 32.04 0.92 -2.91
CA LYS A 21 30.94 -0.03 -2.62
C LYS A 21 29.68 0.69 -2.08
N ALA A 22 29.84 1.90 -1.54
CA ALA A 22 28.74 2.76 -1.08
C ALA A 22 27.93 3.34 -2.26
N GLU A 23 28.58 3.91 -3.28
CA GLU A 23 27.89 4.47 -4.45
C GLU A 23 27.19 3.39 -5.27
N SER A 24 27.75 2.19 -5.35
CA SER A 24 27.13 1.05 -6.05
C SER A 24 25.92 0.49 -5.28
N LYS A 25 25.96 0.46 -3.94
CA LYS A 25 24.79 0.13 -3.10
C LYS A 25 23.68 1.19 -3.23
N GLN A 26 24.04 2.47 -3.23
CA GLN A 26 23.08 3.58 -3.33
C GLN A 26 22.43 3.65 -4.72
N ALA A 27 23.21 3.41 -5.79
CA ALA A 27 22.67 3.25 -7.14
C ALA A 27 21.71 2.06 -7.22
N GLY A 28 22.07 0.89 -6.67
CA GLY A 28 21.22 -0.31 -6.67
C GLY A 28 19.88 -0.14 -5.93
N GLN A 29 19.88 0.53 -4.78
CA GLN A 29 18.65 0.84 -4.03
C GLN A 29 17.70 1.73 -4.84
N SER A 30 18.24 2.73 -5.54
CA SER A 30 17.43 3.62 -6.39
C SER A 30 16.82 2.90 -7.60
N VAL A 31 17.51 1.90 -8.15
CA VAL A 31 17.02 1.09 -9.28
C VAL A 31 15.91 0.15 -8.82
N PHE A 32 16.09 -0.55 -7.70
CA PHE A 32 15.04 -1.41 -7.13
C PHE A 32 13.77 -0.61 -6.82
N ARG A 33 13.90 0.50 -6.10
CA ARG A 33 12.76 1.37 -5.77
C ARG A 33 12.01 1.82 -7.02
N ARG A 34 12.74 2.23 -8.06
CA ARG A 34 12.13 2.66 -9.33
C ARG A 34 11.42 1.50 -10.03
N GLY A 35 12.05 0.33 -10.11
CA GLY A 35 11.43 -0.87 -10.70
C GLY A 35 10.15 -1.28 -9.97
N LEU A 36 10.19 -1.28 -8.63
CA LEU A 36 9.05 -1.56 -7.78
C LEU A 36 7.89 -0.57 -8.03
N LEU A 37 8.16 0.74 -8.00
CA LEU A 37 7.13 1.76 -8.22
C LEU A 37 6.57 1.71 -9.64
N ASN A 38 7.41 1.47 -10.65
CA ASN A 38 6.95 1.32 -12.03
C ASN A 38 6.01 0.12 -12.17
N ARG A 39 6.35 -1.02 -11.55
CA ARG A 39 5.48 -2.21 -11.58
C ARG A 39 4.18 -1.97 -10.84
N LEU A 40 4.23 -1.31 -9.67
CA LEU A 40 3.05 -0.95 -8.88
C LEU A 40 2.10 -0.04 -9.65
N GLN A 41 2.65 0.92 -10.40
CA GLN A 41 1.89 1.83 -11.24
C GLN A 41 1.24 1.13 -12.44
N GLN A 42 1.91 0.16 -13.06
CA GLN A 42 1.32 -0.65 -14.14
C GLN A 42 0.10 -1.43 -13.64
N GLU A 43 0.23 -2.11 -12.50
CA GLU A 43 -0.91 -2.85 -11.90
C GLU A 43 -2.03 -1.90 -11.46
N TYR A 44 -1.70 -0.72 -10.93
CA TYR A 44 -2.69 0.32 -10.58
C TYR A 44 -3.52 0.75 -11.79
N GLN A 45 -2.87 0.95 -12.94
CA GLN A 45 -3.55 1.36 -14.17
C GLN A 45 -4.46 0.26 -14.72
N ALA A 46 -4.13 -1.01 -14.49
CA ALA A 46 -4.91 -2.16 -14.91
C ALA A 46 -5.83 -2.73 -13.81
N ARG A 47 -6.04 -2.00 -12.70
CA ARG A 47 -6.71 -2.51 -11.49
C ARG A 47 -8.11 -3.07 -11.72
N GLU A 48 -8.90 -2.47 -12.61
CA GLU A 48 -10.24 -2.96 -12.95
C GLU A 48 -10.18 -4.32 -13.64
N GLN A 49 -9.22 -4.50 -14.56
CA GLN A 49 -8.97 -5.78 -15.22
C GLN A 49 -8.42 -6.81 -14.23
N LEU A 50 -7.57 -6.39 -13.30
CA LEU A 50 -7.04 -7.25 -12.23
C LEU A 50 -8.18 -7.79 -11.36
N ARG A 51 -9.09 -6.91 -10.90
CA ARG A 51 -10.28 -7.26 -10.11
C ARG A 51 -11.24 -8.16 -10.88
N ALA A 52 -11.48 -7.86 -12.17
CA ALA A 52 -12.34 -8.69 -13.02
C ALA A 52 -11.76 -10.09 -13.26
N ARG A 53 -10.42 -10.21 -13.35
CA ARG A 53 -9.74 -11.50 -13.59
C ARG A 53 -9.70 -12.39 -12.35
N SER A 54 -9.39 -11.81 -11.19
CA SER A 54 -9.19 -12.58 -9.95
C SER A 54 -9.35 -11.68 -8.73
N LEU A 55 -10.37 -11.97 -7.94
CA LEU A 55 -10.63 -11.28 -6.67
C LEU A 55 -9.42 -11.36 -5.74
N GLN A 56 -8.86 -12.56 -5.58
CA GLN A 56 -7.65 -12.79 -4.78
C GLN A 56 -6.46 -11.93 -5.26
N SER A 57 -6.24 -11.84 -6.57
CA SER A 57 -5.13 -11.04 -7.11
C SER A 57 -5.34 -9.55 -6.83
N TRP A 58 -6.59 -9.09 -6.85
CA TRP A 58 -6.95 -7.72 -6.54
C TRP A 58 -6.75 -7.39 -5.06
N VAL A 59 -7.27 -8.19 -4.12
CA VAL A 59 -7.06 -7.94 -2.68
C VAL A 59 -5.58 -8.03 -2.31
N CYS A 60 -4.82 -8.98 -2.88
CA CYS A 60 -3.37 -9.05 -2.71
C CYS A 60 -2.67 -7.78 -3.20
N TYR A 61 -3.14 -7.20 -4.31
CA TYR A 61 -2.60 -5.94 -4.82
C TYR A 61 -2.91 -4.77 -3.89
N VAL A 62 -4.14 -4.67 -3.38
CA VAL A 62 -4.53 -3.61 -2.41
C VAL A 62 -3.68 -3.70 -1.14
N THR A 63 -3.54 -4.89 -0.56
CA THR A 63 -2.66 -5.12 0.59
C THR A 63 -1.20 -4.76 0.25
N PHE A 64 -0.73 -5.11 -0.94
CA PHE A 64 0.63 -4.77 -1.35
C PHE A 64 0.85 -3.26 -1.49
N ILE A 65 -0.05 -2.50 -2.10
CA ILE A 65 0.11 -1.04 -2.22
C ILE A 65 0.04 -0.36 -0.84
N CYS A 66 -0.83 -0.84 0.06
CA CYS A 66 -0.89 -0.35 1.44
C CYS A 66 0.41 -0.67 2.22
N ASN A 67 0.98 -1.87 2.03
CA ASN A 67 2.29 -2.22 2.56
C ASN A 67 3.40 -1.29 2.05
N ILE A 68 3.43 -1.00 0.74
CA ILE A 68 4.45 -0.09 0.20
C ILE A 68 4.24 1.31 0.77
N PHE A 69 3.00 1.78 0.90
CA PHE A 69 2.71 3.07 1.55
C PHE A 69 3.24 3.10 2.98
N ASP A 70 3.01 2.05 3.78
CA ASP A 70 3.40 1.98 5.18
C ASP A 70 4.92 1.82 5.41
N TYR A 71 5.62 1.04 4.58
CA TYR A 71 7.04 0.78 4.81
C TYR A 71 7.99 1.67 4.00
N LEU A 72 7.60 2.10 2.80
CA LEU A 72 8.50 2.83 1.91
C LEU A 72 8.48 4.33 2.23
N ARG A 73 9.50 4.77 2.96
CA ARG A 73 9.67 6.18 3.38
C ARG A 73 10.74 6.91 2.59
N VAL A 74 10.57 8.22 2.42
CA VAL A 74 11.56 9.16 1.87
C VAL A 74 11.78 10.24 2.91
N ASN A 75 13.01 10.37 3.42
CA ASN A 75 13.32 11.29 4.53
C ASN A 75 12.37 11.08 5.73
N ASN A 76 12.12 9.82 6.10
CA ASN A 76 11.18 9.40 7.16
C ASN A 76 9.70 9.76 6.92
N MET A 77 9.33 10.28 5.75
CA MET A 77 7.94 10.60 5.40
C MET A 77 7.34 9.54 4.46
N PRO A 78 6.02 9.29 4.56
CA PRO A 78 5.30 8.49 3.57
C PRO A 78 5.49 9.06 2.15
N MET A 79 5.50 8.18 1.15
CA MET A 79 5.60 8.65 -0.23
C MET A 79 4.26 9.25 -0.69
N MET A 80 4.21 10.57 -0.81
CA MET A 80 3.00 11.31 -1.23
C MET A 80 2.39 10.80 -2.54
N ALA A 81 3.22 10.29 -3.46
CA ALA A 81 2.76 9.71 -4.73
C ALA A 81 1.86 8.47 -4.56
N LEU A 82 1.86 7.82 -3.39
CA LEU A 82 1.04 6.65 -3.11
C LEU A 82 -0.28 6.98 -2.40
N VAL A 83 -0.43 8.19 -1.85
CA VAL A 83 -1.64 8.58 -1.10
C VAL A 83 -2.90 8.41 -1.95
N ASN A 84 -2.91 8.97 -3.17
CA ASN A 84 -4.05 8.86 -4.06
C ASN A 84 -4.32 7.42 -4.52
N PRO A 85 -3.33 6.67 -5.04
CA PRO A 85 -3.52 5.27 -5.38
C PRO A 85 -4.09 4.40 -4.26
N VAL A 86 -3.62 4.59 -3.01
CA VAL A 86 -4.14 3.86 -1.85
C VAL A 86 -5.59 4.24 -1.59
N TYR A 87 -5.92 5.52 -1.55
CA TYR A 87 -7.31 5.94 -1.40
C TYR A 87 -8.20 5.37 -2.50
N ASP A 88 -7.79 5.42 -3.77
CA ASP A 88 -8.60 4.93 -4.88
C ASP A 88 -8.89 3.43 -4.76
N CYS A 89 -7.94 2.63 -4.24
CA CYS A 89 -8.17 1.24 -3.89
C CYS A 89 -9.20 1.08 -2.76
N LEU A 90 -9.08 1.85 -1.67
CA LEU A 90 -10.03 1.79 -0.56
C LEU A 90 -11.45 2.24 -0.98
N PHE A 91 -11.55 3.29 -1.81
CA PHE A 91 -12.81 3.73 -2.41
C PHE A 91 -13.43 2.64 -3.29
N GLN A 92 -12.61 1.89 -4.03
CA GLN A 92 -13.09 0.75 -4.82
C GLN A 92 -13.62 -0.39 -3.93
N LEU A 93 -12.97 -0.67 -2.79
CA LEU A 93 -13.43 -1.68 -1.83
C LEU A 93 -14.71 -1.25 -1.08
N ALA A 94 -14.93 0.06 -0.92
CA ALA A 94 -16.12 0.61 -0.28
C ALA A 94 -17.33 0.79 -1.23
N GLN A 95 -17.21 0.41 -2.51
CA GLN A 95 -18.35 0.45 -3.45
C GLN A 95 -19.40 -0.61 -3.09
N PRO A 96 -20.70 -0.35 -3.35
CA PRO A 96 -21.79 -1.30 -3.08
C PRO A 96 -21.53 -2.73 -3.57
N GLU A 97 -21.02 -2.90 -4.78
CA GLU A 97 -20.75 -4.22 -5.36
C GLU A 97 -19.59 -4.94 -4.65
N SER A 98 -18.61 -4.19 -4.14
CA SER A 98 -17.49 -4.72 -3.37
C SER A 98 -17.93 -5.11 -1.97
N LEU A 99 -18.80 -4.33 -1.32
CA LEU A 99 -19.29 -4.60 0.03
C LEU A 99 -20.16 -5.88 0.09
N SER A 100 -20.71 -6.33 -1.04
CA SER A 100 -21.38 -7.64 -1.13
C SER A 100 -20.42 -8.84 -1.08
N ARG A 101 -19.10 -8.60 -1.13
CA ARG A 101 -18.05 -9.64 -1.12
C ARG A 101 -17.24 -9.54 0.16
N GLU A 102 -17.40 -10.53 1.02
CA GLU A 102 -16.75 -10.58 2.34
C GLU A 102 -15.23 -10.42 2.26
N GLU A 103 -14.55 -11.03 1.28
CA GLU A 103 -13.11 -10.89 1.05
C GLU A 103 -12.65 -9.44 0.80
N GLU A 104 -13.48 -8.63 0.11
CA GLU A 104 -13.16 -7.22 -0.14
C GLU A 104 -13.44 -6.36 1.09
N VAL A 105 -14.47 -6.70 1.89
CA VAL A 105 -14.77 -6.05 3.17
C VAL A 105 -13.66 -6.31 4.20
N ASP A 106 -13.20 -7.56 4.31
CA ASP A 106 -12.09 -7.94 5.17
C ASP A 106 -10.81 -7.19 4.78
N CYS A 107 -10.48 -7.15 3.48
CA CYS A 107 -9.35 -6.37 2.98
C CYS A 107 -9.47 -4.86 3.32
N LEU A 108 -10.65 -4.25 3.12
CA LEU A 108 -10.89 -2.84 3.44
C LEU A 108 -10.61 -2.54 4.92
N VAL A 109 -11.19 -3.35 5.81
CA VAL A 109 -11.08 -3.16 7.26
C VAL A 109 -9.66 -3.44 7.74
N LEU A 110 -9.01 -4.49 7.24
CA LEU A 110 -7.62 -4.80 7.55
C LEU A 110 -6.68 -3.65 7.18
N GLU A 111 -6.81 -3.10 5.97
CA GLU A 111 -5.92 -2.01 5.56
C GLU A 111 -6.24 -0.70 6.29
N LEU A 112 -7.51 -0.40 6.59
CA LEU A 112 -7.86 0.78 7.39
C LEU A 112 -7.33 0.69 8.83
N HIS A 113 -7.35 -0.48 9.45
CA HIS A 113 -6.71 -0.71 10.76
C HIS A 113 -5.22 -0.37 10.73
N ARG A 114 -4.54 -0.67 9.62
CA ARG A 114 -3.08 -0.53 9.51
C ARG A 114 -2.63 0.87 9.10
N VAL A 115 -3.26 1.44 8.07
CA VAL A 115 -2.80 2.69 7.44
C VAL A 115 -3.79 3.84 7.55
N GLY A 116 -4.99 3.62 8.11
CA GLY A 116 -6.07 4.60 8.14
C GLY A 116 -5.71 5.90 8.87
N GLU A 117 -5.16 5.82 10.09
CA GLU A 117 -4.75 7.02 10.84
C GLU A 117 -3.68 7.83 10.08
N GLN A 118 -2.74 7.13 9.44
CA GLN A 118 -1.70 7.78 8.63
C GLN A 118 -2.27 8.44 7.38
N LEU A 119 -3.20 7.79 6.68
CA LEU A 119 -3.87 8.35 5.50
C LEU A 119 -4.73 9.56 5.86
N GLU A 120 -5.44 9.51 7.00
CA GLU A 120 -6.27 10.63 7.47
C GLU A 120 -5.42 11.86 7.77
N LYS A 121 -4.26 11.70 8.43
CA LYS A 121 -3.30 12.79 8.64
C LYS A 121 -2.79 13.41 7.34
N MET A 122 -2.74 12.64 6.25
CA MET A 122 -2.31 13.12 4.93
C MET A 122 -3.44 13.80 4.16
N ASN A 123 -4.67 13.32 4.29
CA ASN A 123 -5.85 13.89 3.64
C ASN A 123 -7.15 13.51 4.38
N GLY A 124 -7.53 14.29 5.40
CA GLY A 124 -8.72 14.01 6.21
C GLY A 124 -10.03 14.10 5.41
N GLN A 125 -10.10 14.98 4.41
CA GLN A 125 -11.29 15.13 3.58
C GLN A 125 -11.61 13.84 2.81
N ARG A 126 -10.61 13.21 2.19
CA ARG A 126 -10.83 11.92 1.50
C ARG A 126 -11.20 10.79 2.46
N MET A 127 -10.68 10.83 3.69
CA MET A 127 -11.09 9.88 4.72
C MET A 127 -12.55 10.08 5.14
N ASP A 128 -13.02 11.32 5.24
CA ASP A 128 -14.43 11.62 5.50
C ASP A 128 -15.33 11.10 4.38
N GLU A 129 -14.97 11.37 3.13
CA GLU A 129 -15.68 10.87 1.94
C GLU A 129 -15.73 9.32 1.91
N LEU A 130 -14.61 8.66 2.24
CA LEU A 130 -14.56 7.19 2.33
C LEU A 130 -15.50 6.65 3.42
N PHE A 131 -15.51 7.29 4.59
CA PHE A 131 -16.38 6.87 5.69
C PHE A 131 -17.86 7.20 5.48
N VAL A 132 -18.19 8.14 4.58
CA VAL A 132 -19.58 8.27 4.08
C VAL A 132 -19.99 6.99 3.35
N LEU A 133 -19.17 6.48 2.42
CA LEU A 133 -19.48 5.25 1.69
C LEU A 133 -19.60 4.03 2.62
N ILE A 134 -18.72 3.92 3.61
CA ILE A 134 -18.77 2.83 4.59
C ILE A 134 -20.08 2.87 5.40
N ARG A 135 -20.50 4.05 5.86
CA ARG A 135 -21.76 4.22 6.59
C ARG A 135 -22.96 3.94 5.70
N ASP A 136 -22.96 4.43 4.47
CA ASP A 136 -24.04 4.17 3.51
C ASP A 136 -24.15 2.67 3.22
N GLY A 137 -23.02 2.00 3.00
CA GLY A 137 -22.97 0.54 2.83
C GLY A 137 -23.46 -0.26 4.04
N PHE A 138 -23.24 0.24 5.26
CA PHE A 138 -23.75 -0.38 6.48
C PHE A 138 -25.26 -0.19 6.66
N LEU A 139 -25.76 1.03 6.40
CA LEU A 139 -27.16 1.42 6.61
C LEU A 139 -28.11 0.89 5.53
N LEU A 140 -27.65 0.83 4.28
CA LEU A 140 -28.48 0.43 3.16
C LEU A 140 -28.55 -1.10 3.02
N PRO A 141 -29.71 -1.68 2.65
CA PRO A 141 -29.89 -3.12 2.51
C PRO A 141 -29.24 -3.63 1.22
N LEU A 142 -27.92 -3.82 1.25
CA LEU A 142 -27.11 -4.21 0.09
C LEU A 142 -26.29 -5.46 0.40
N GLY A 143 -26.89 -6.65 0.31
CA GLY A 143 -26.16 -7.94 0.23
C GLY A 143 -25.07 -8.23 1.27
N LEU A 144 -24.98 -7.44 2.34
CA LEU A 144 -23.87 -7.45 3.29
C LEU A 144 -24.01 -8.68 4.20
N SER A 145 -22.95 -9.49 4.29
CA SER A 145 -22.93 -10.64 5.18
C SER A 145 -23.00 -10.19 6.65
N SER A 146 -23.36 -11.11 7.55
CA SER A 146 -23.36 -10.83 8.99
C SER A 146 -21.97 -10.42 9.49
N LEU A 147 -20.91 -11.09 9.00
CA LEU A 147 -19.54 -10.72 9.33
C LEU A 147 -19.18 -9.36 8.74
N GLY A 148 -19.50 -9.10 7.46
CA GLY A 148 -19.27 -7.79 6.84
C GLY A 148 -19.95 -6.66 7.62
N ARG A 149 -21.17 -6.87 8.11
CA ARG A 149 -21.89 -5.91 8.96
C ARG A 149 -21.16 -5.65 10.27
N LEU A 150 -20.66 -6.69 10.92
CA LEU A 150 -19.89 -6.58 12.16
C LEU A 150 -18.58 -5.82 11.93
N LEU A 151 -17.85 -6.16 10.86
CA LEU A 151 -16.58 -5.53 10.49
C LEU A 151 -16.75 -4.04 10.16
N LEU A 152 -17.78 -3.66 9.40
CA LEU A 152 -18.04 -2.26 9.09
C LEU A 152 -18.43 -1.46 10.34
N LEU A 153 -19.23 -2.04 11.24
CA LEU A 153 -19.60 -1.38 12.50
C LEU A 153 -18.36 -1.15 13.38
N GLU A 154 -17.53 -2.18 13.54
CA GLU A 154 -16.27 -2.09 14.28
C GLU A 154 -15.38 -0.99 13.71
N MET A 155 -15.22 -0.92 12.38
CA MET A 155 -14.39 0.10 11.73
C MET A 155 -14.94 1.52 11.91
N ILE A 156 -16.26 1.70 11.88
CA ILE A 156 -16.91 2.99 12.15
C ILE A 156 -16.62 3.44 13.59
N GLU A 157 -16.76 2.55 14.57
CA GLU A 157 -16.45 2.83 15.97
C GLU A 157 -14.96 3.08 16.18
N PHE A 158 -14.09 2.29 15.54
CA PHE A 158 -12.63 2.41 15.62
C PHE A 158 -12.15 3.78 15.17
N ARG A 159 -12.64 4.27 14.02
CA ARG A 159 -12.33 5.65 13.57
C ARG A 159 -12.94 6.69 14.50
N ALA A 160 -14.19 6.53 14.95
CA ALA A 160 -14.84 7.49 15.85
C ALA A 160 -14.10 7.63 17.20
N ALA A 161 -13.44 6.57 17.64
CA ALA A 161 -12.57 6.56 18.83
C ALA A 161 -11.14 7.08 18.57
N GLY A 162 -10.88 7.66 17.40
CA GLY A 162 -9.56 8.19 17.02
C GLY A 162 -8.55 7.09 16.68
N TRP A 163 -8.97 6.10 15.89
CA TRP A 163 -8.18 4.94 15.46
C TRP A 163 -7.67 4.10 16.63
N LYS A 164 -8.55 3.84 17.59
CA LYS A 164 -8.25 3.06 18.79
C LYS A 164 -9.42 2.15 19.16
N THR A 165 -9.11 0.91 19.51
CA THR A 165 -10.11 -0.01 20.04
C THR A 165 -10.43 0.37 21.49
N THR A 166 -11.69 0.68 21.77
CA THR A 166 -12.15 0.95 23.14
C THR A 166 -12.27 -0.36 23.93
N PRO A 167 -12.23 -0.34 25.27
CA PRO A 167 -12.45 -1.57 26.07
C PRO A 167 -13.81 -2.22 25.81
N ALA A 168 -14.86 -1.42 25.56
CA ALA A 168 -16.19 -1.92 25.25
C ALA A 168 -16.23 -2.59 23.88
N ALA A 169 -15.66 -1.96 22.85
CA ALA A 169 -15.52 -2.54 21.52
C ALA A 169 -14.68 -3.83 21.57
N HIS A 170 -13.55 -3.82 22.30
CA HIS A 170 -12.72 -5.01 22.41
C HIS A 170 -13.50 -6.19 23.00
N LYS A 171 -14.32 -5.92 24.03
CA LYS A 171 -15.17 -6.92 24.64
C LYS A 171 -16.20 -7.47 23.64
N TYR A 172 -16.89 -6.59 22.92
CA TYR A 172 -17.95 -6.97 22.01
C TYR A 172 -17.45 -7.75 20.79
N TYR A 173 -16.38 -7.30 20.14
CA TYR A 173 -15.91 -7.91 18.88
C TYR A 173 -14.93 -9.08 19.06
N TYR A 174 -14.21 -9.17 20.19
CA TYR A 174 -13.12 -10.16 20.35
C TYR A 174 -13.22 -11.05 21.58
N SER A 175 -14.16 -10.81 22.51
CA SER A 175 -14.26 -11.59 23.75
C SER A 175 -15.51 -12.45 23.89
N GLU A 176 -16.34 -12.54 22.84
CA GLU A 176 -17.35 -13.59 22.78
C GLU A 176 -16.67 -14.93 22.47
N VAL A 177 -16.38 -15.68 23.54
CA VAL A 177 -16.39 -17.14 23.47
C VAL A 177 -17.86 -17.52 23.32
N SER A 178 -18.29 -17.80 22.10
CA SER A 178 -19.57 -18.47 21.88
C SER A 178 -19.52 -19.84 22.56
N ASP A 179 -20.39 -20.04 23.55
CA ASP A 179 -20.68 -21.36 24.17
C ASP A 179 -21.16 -22.38 23.12
#